data_AF-A0A1M5F8P2-F1
#
_entry.id   AF-A0A1M5F8P2-F1
#
_cell.length_a   1.000
_cell.length_b   1.000
_cell.length_c   1.000
_cell.angle_alpha   90.00
_cell.angle_beta   90.00
_cell.angle_gamma   90.00
#
_symmetry.space_group_name_H-M   'P 1'
#
loop_
_entity.id
_entity.type
_entity.pdbx_description
1 polymer ?
#
loop_
_entity_poly.entity_id
_entity_poly.type
_entity_poly.pdbx_seq_one_letter_code
_entity_poly.pdbx_strand_id
1 'polypeptide(L)'
;MKKTLILPLAAALTLGIVSCGNSDNSTSENNMDTTTSMSPAGTSDMATTQTSTGSYAAQADSFRVNSEAGNYLDARTGKSIRINVDPATGRRTNAETGDPVWRYVDRRTWWVYGGDESSWDSVGSARMENDQLRYRSNNDQWETYDKRWKSEDDKLMSDWKTKVDKGDGDVKMKNDAEDAKIKMDKDGDVKIKTKDGKTKIDADDGEVKQKN
;
A
#
# COMPACT_ATOMS: atom_id res chain seq x y z
N MET A 1 50.62 0.46 28.75
CA MET A 1 50.44 1.90 29.01
C MET A 1 49.46 2.44 27.97
N LYS A 2 48.34 2.99 28.43
CA LYS A 2 47.21 3.47 27.61
C LYS A 2 47.59 4.81 26.97
N LYS A 3 47.40 4.96 25.65
CA LYS A 3 47.58 6.25 24.96
C LYS A 3 46.22 6.89 24.68
N THR A 4 46.12 8.13 25.12
CA THR A 4 44.91 8.95 25.25
C THR A 4 44.52 9.61 23.93
N LEU A 5 43.21 9.63 23.70
CA LEU A 5 42.46 10.28 22.62
C LEU A 5 42.34 11.79 22.90
N ILE A 6 42.57 12.65 21.91
CA ILE A 6 42.18 14.07 21.94
C ILE A 6 41.61 14.43 20.55
N LEU A 7 40.39 14.94 20.53
CA LEU A 7 39.66 15.41 19.35
C LEU A 7 39.09 16.80 19.68
N PRO A 8 39.40 17.87 18.93
CA PRO A 8 38.75 19.15 19.11
C PRO A 8 37.56 19.35 18.16
N LEU A 9 36.56 19.96 18.78
CA LEU A 9 35.27 20.48 18.34
C LEU A 9 35.43 21.69 17.40
N ALA A 10 34.62 21.80 16.34
CA ALA A 10 34.32 23.08 15.71
C ALA A 10 32.96 23.06 15.02
N ALA A 11 32.04 23.86 15.56
CA ALA A 11 30.73 24.18 14.99
C ALA A 11 30.87 25.36 14.02
N ALA A 12 30.11 25.35 12.93
CA ALA A 12 29.90 26.54 12.10
C ALA A 12 28.43 26.59 11.66
N LEU A 13 27.69 27.48 12.32
CA LEU A 13 26.34 27.90 11.97
C LEU A 13 26.49 29.22 11.19
N THR A 14 25.97 29.31 9.97
CA THR A 14 25.83 30.61 9.28
C THR A 14 24.44 30.74 8.68
N LEU A 15 23.74 31.79 9.11
CA LEU A 15 22.47 32.28 8.61
C LEU A 15 22.77 33.42 7.63
N GLY A 16 22.16 33.39 6.45
CA GLY A 16 22.17 34.51 5.51
C GLY A 16 20.75 35.00 5.24
N ILE A 17 20.47 36.24 5.60
CA ILE A 17 19.27 37.00 5.22
C ILE A 17 19.76 38.22 4.45
N VAL A 18 19.18 38.50 3.28
CA VAL A 18 19.43 39.70 2.47
C VAL A 18 18.11 40.44 2.20
N SER A 19 18.27 41.77 2.18
CA SER A 19 17.33 42.90 2.26
C SER A 19 16.41 43.16 1.04
N CYS A 20 15.35 43.94 1.33
CA CYS A 20 14.35 44.60 0.48
C CYS A 20 14.85 45.53 -0.65
N GLY A 21 13.96 45.79 -1.61
CA GLY A 21 13.93 46.97 -2.50
C GLY A 21 12.49 47.25 -2.98
N ASN A 22 12.05 48.51 -2.89
CA ASN A 22 10.66 49.01 -3.06
C ASN A 22 10.28 49.39 -4.50
N SER A 23 8.95 49.35 -4.73
CA SER A 23 8.09 50.26 -5.53
C SER A 23 8.38 50.54 -7.01
N ASP A 24 7.44 50.13 -7.88
CA ASP A 24 6.84 51.04 -8.87
C ASP A 24 5.44 50.60 -9.32
N ASN A 25 4.59 51.60 -9.53
CA ASN A 25 3.17 51.55 -9.86
C ASN A 25 2.98 51.77 -11.37
N SER A 26 2.41 50.81 -12.09
CA SER A 26 1.78 51.04 -13.40
C SER A 26 0.67 50.03 -13.66
N THR A 27 -0.45 50.55 -14.15
CA THR A 27 -1.74 49.88 -14.32
C THR A 27 -1.86 49.21 -15.70
N SER A 28 -2.49 48.03 -15.69
CA SER A 28 -3.16 47.29 -16.79
C SER A 28 -2.44 47.02 -18.11
N GLU A 29 -2.26 45.72 -18.43
CA GLU A 29 -2.96 45.08 -19.55
C GLU A 29 -2.93 43.55 -19.40
N ASN A 30 -4.06 42.91 -19.76
CA ASN A 30 -4.30 41.47 -19.67
C ASN A 30 -3.30 40.67 -20.52
N ASN A 31 -2.57 39.73 -19.90
CA ASN A 31 -2.33 38.45 -20.57
C ASN A 31 -2.01 37.30 -19.62
N MET A 32 -2.48 36.16 -20.06
CA MET A 32 -2.61 34.84 -19.45
C MET A 32 -1.23 34.17 -19.24
N ASP A 33 -0.78 33.96 -17.99
CA ASP A 33 0.07 32.81 -17.63
C ASP A 33 0.32 32.63 -16.12
N THR A 34 0.20 31.38 -15.67
CA THR A 34 0.84 30.65 -14.55
C THR A 34 1.45 31.42 -13.36
N THR A 35 0.91 31.17 -12.15
CA THR A 35 1.59 30.64 -10.93
C THR A 35 0.83 31.07 -9.67
N THR A 36 0.10 30.14 -9.05
CA THR A 36 -0.55 30.36 -7.74
C THR A 36 0.48 30.16 -6.62
N SER A 37 0.76 31.20 -5.85
CA SER A 37 1.43 31.11 -4.55
C SER A 37 0.68 31.99 -3.56
N MET A 38 -0.22 31.38 -2.80
CA MET A 38 -0.81 31.98 -1.60
C MET A 38 -1.10 30.88 -0.56
N SER A 39 -0.74 31.17 0.68
CA SER A 39 -1.27 30.58 1.92
C SER A 39 -1.05 31.60 3.05
N PRO A 40 -1.77 31.54 4.18
CA PRO A 40 -3.05 30.89 4.46
C PRO A 40 -4.05 31.83 5.18
N ALA A 41 -5.35 31.57 5.05
CA ALA A 41 -6.34 32.00 6.04
C ALA A 41 -7.40 30.90 6.16
N GLY A 42 -7.61 30.45 7.40
CA GLY A 42 -8.32 29.22 7.70
C GLY A 42 -9.81 29.27 7.39
N THR A 43 -10.31 28.13 6.91
CA THR A 43 -11.63 27.62 7.28
C THR A 43 -11.54 26.10 7.18
N SER A 44 -11.86 25.43 8.28
CA SER A 44 -11.87 23.98 8.41
C SER A 44 -13.08 23.40 7.70
N ASP A 45 -12.93 23.09 6.41
CA ASP A 45 -13.82 22.17 5.71
C ASP A 45 -13.05 20.86 5.48
N MET A 46 -13.59 19.78 6.04
CA MET A 46 -13.12 18.42 5.76
C MET A 46 -13.38 18.11 4.28
N ALA A 47 -12.42 18.46 3.43
CA ALA A 47 -12.36 17.99 2.06
C ALA A 47 -12.06 16.48 2.11
N THR A 48 -13.06 15.67 1.80
CA THR A 48 -12.84 14.28 1.40
C THR A 48 -11.96 14.29 0.15
N THR A 49 -10.71 13.86 0.31
CA THR A 49 -9.74 13.76 -0.78
C THR A 49 -10.24 12.73 -1.78
N GLN A 50 -11.03 13.16 -2.77
CA GLN A 50 -11.24 12.42 -4.00
C GLN A 50 -9.93 12.44 -4.77
N THR A 51 -9.10 11.43 -4.54
CA THR A 51 -7.95 11.15 -5.40
C THR A 51 -8.49 10.77 -6.77
N SER A 52 -8.49 11.71 -7.71
CA SER A 52 -8.99 11.53 -9.06
C SER A 52 -8.14 10.53 -9.84
N THR A 53 -8.74 9.82 -10.80
CA THR A 53 -8.11 8.81 -11.67
C THR A 53 -6.81 9.29 -12.35
N GLY A 54 -6.68 10.61 -12.60
CA GLY A 54 -5.45 11.21 -13.13
C GLY A 54 -4.25 11.16 -12.17
N SER A 55 -4.48 11.16 -10.86
CA SER A 55 -3.42 11.05 -9.85
C SER A 55 -2.82 9.65 -9.80
N TYR A 56 -3.61 8.60 -10.05
CA TYR A 56 -3.13 7.22 -9.96
C TYR A 56 -2.28 6.79 -11.14
N ALA A 57 -2.56 7.27 -12.37
CA ALA A 57 -1.71 6.99 -13.52
C ALA A 57 -0.29 7.57 -13.35
N ALA A 58 -0.17 8.80 -12.85
CA ALA A 58 1.12 9.41 -12.53
C ALA A 58 1.83 8.68 -11.38
N GLN A 59 1.08 8.26 -10.36
CA GLN A 59 1.63 7.43 -9.29
C GLN A 59 2.13 6.08 -9.81
N ALA A 60 1.41 5.42 -10.72
CA ALA A 60 1.77 4.10 -11.23
C ALA A 60 3.18 4.06 -11.85
N ASP A 61 3.54 5.06 -12.65
CA ASP A 61 4.88 5.12 -13.23
C ASP A 61 5.96 5.38 -12.17
N SER A 62 5.70 6.29 -11.23
CA SER A 62 6.60 6.54 -10.11
C SER A 62 6.83 5.28 -9.25
N PHE A 63 5.78 4.50 -9.02
CA PHE A 63 5.87 3.25 -8.26
C PHE A 63 6.66 2.21 -9.03
N ARG A 64 6.40 2.06 -10.34
CA ARG A 64 7.12 1.15 -11.22
C ARG A 64 8.62 1.44 -11.17
N VAL A 65 9.03 2.68 -11.48
CA VAL A 65 10.45 3.09 -11.49
C VAL A 65 11.12 2.88 -10.14
N ASN A 66 10.49 3.30 -9.04
CA ASN A 66 11.08 3.16 -7.71
C ASN A 66 11.16 1.69 -7.25
N SER A 67 10.17 0.87 -7.60
CA SER A 67 10.14 -0.54 -7.26
C SER A 67 11.15 -1.35 -8.07
N GLU A 68 11.34 -1.03 -9.36
CA GLU A 68 12.39 -1.60 -10.23
C GLU A 68 13.79 -1.25 -9.72
N ALA A 69 13.97 -0.05 -9.17
CA ALA A 69 15.21 0.37 -8.51
C ALA A 69 15.45 -0.30 -7.14
N GLY A 70 14.51 -1.12 -6.65
CA GLY A 70 14.64 -1.81 -5.36
C GLY A 70 14.48 -0.89 -4.14
N ASN A 71 13.82 0.26 -4.31
CA ASN A 71 13.56 1.21 -3.23
C ASN A 71 12.42 0.77 -2.32
N TYR A 72 11.54 -0.11 -2.78
CA TYR A 72 10.43 -0.64 -1.99
C TYR A 72 10.71 -2.04 -1.49
N LEU A 73 10.48 -2.25 -0.19
CA LEU A 73 10.53 -3.54 0.46
C LEU A 73 9.13 -4.01 0.85
N ASP A 74 8.90 -5.30 0.70
CA ASP A 74 7.76 -5.97 1.31
C ASP A 74 7.90 -5.90 2.84
N ALA A 75 6.89 -5.35 3.51
CA ALA A 75 6.94 -5.14 4.96
C ALA A 75 6.95 -6.46 5.76
N ARG A 76 6.42 -7.55 5.21
CA ARG A 76 6.39 -8.85 5.87
C ARG A 76 7.74 -9.56 5.75
N THR A 77 8.39 -9.47 4.60
CA THR A 77 9.58 -10.28 4.28
C THR A 77 10.90 -9.51 4.32
N GLY A 78 10.85 -8.17 4.22
CA GLY A 78 12.03 -7.32 4.11
C GLY A 78 12.76 -7.41 2.77
N LYS A 79 12.22 -8.13 1.80
CA LYS A 79 12.79 -8.27 0.46
C LYS A 79 12.26 -7.18 -0.46
N SER A 80 13.04 -6.82 -1.47
CA SER A 80 12.59 -5.89 -2.51
C SER A 80 11.32 -6.40 -3.18
N ILE A 81 10.37 -5.50 -3.44
CA ILE A 81 9.10 -5.81 -4.07
C ILE A 81 8.87 -4.88 -5.26
N ARG A 82 8.34 -5.46 -6.35
CA ARG A 82 7.82 -4.72 -7.49
C ARG A 82 6.33 -4.48 -7.30
N ILE A 83 5.90 -3.22 -7.36
CA ILE A 83 4.52 -2.83 -7.07
C ILE A 83 3.89 -2.27 -8.33
N ASN A 84 2.81 -2.89 -8.77
CA ASN A 84 1.93 -2.36 -9.81
C ASN A 84 0.81 -1.56 -9.14
N VAL A 85 0.50 -0.38 -9.69
CA VAL A 85 -0.65 0.43 -9.28
C VAL A 85 -1.67 0.37 -10.40
N ASP A 86 -2.89 -0.05 -10.09
CA ASP A 86 -4.01 0.04 -11.01
C ASP A 86 -4.41 1.52 -11.17
N PRO A 87 -4.31 2.11 -12.39
CA PRO A 87 -4.63 3.51 -12.61
C PRO A 87 -6.11 3.84 -12.41
N ALA A 88 -7.01 2.86 -12.47
CA ALA A 88 -8.45 3.08 -12.28
C ALA A 88 -8.82 3.14 -10.80
N THR A 89 -8.23 2.25 -9.98
CA THR A 89 -8.63 2.05 -8.58
C THR A 89 -7.60 2.52 -7.56
N GLY A 90 -6.36 2.78 -7.99
CA GLY A 90 -5.22 3.06 -7.10
C GLY A 90 -4.72 1.81 -6.35
N ARG A 91 -5.27 0.63 -6.65
CA ARG A 91 -4.94 -0.60 -5.95
C ARG A 91 -3.52 -1.03 -6.25
N ARG A 92 -2.80 -1.45 -5.21
CA ARG A 92 -1.40 -1.88 -5.29
C ARG A 92 -1.30 -3.40 -5.22
N THR A 93 -0.60 -3.99 -6.18
CA THR A 93 -0.36 -5.44 -6.22
C THR A 93 1.12 -5.74 -6.40
N ASN A 94 1.54 -6.88 -5.86
CA ASN A 94 2.87 -7.40 -6.12
C ASN A 94 2.93 -7.84 -7.58
N ALA A 95 3.84 -7.27 -8.37
CA ALA A 95 3.95 -7.58 -9.79
C ALA A 95 4.35 -9.03 -10.07
N GLU A 96 4.98 -9.72 -9.10
CA GLU A 96 5.43 -11.11 -9.24
C GLU A 96 4.33 -12.11 -8.89
N THR A 97 3.53 -11.84 -7.85
CA THR A 97 2.52 -12.80 -7.36
C THR A 97 1.09 -12.43 -7.72
N GLY A 98 0.81 -11.16 -8.02
CA GLY A 98 -0.53 -10.62 -8.21
C GLY A 98 -1.29 -10.37 -6.90
N ASP A 99 -0.70 -10.68 -5.75
CA ASP A 99 -1.33 -10.48 -4.44
C ASP A 99 -1.45 -8.98 -4.11
N PRO A 100 -2.48 -8.57 -3.33
CA PRO A 100 -2.54 -7.21 -2.81
C PRO A 100 -1.33 -6.92 -1.92
N VAL A 101 -0.75 -5.74 -2.12
CA VAL A 101 0.21 -5.18 -1.17
C VAL A 101 -0.61 -4.41 -0.16
N TRP A 102 -0.54 -4.77 1.12
CA TRP A 102 -1.20 -4.00 2.18
C TRP A 102 -0.29 -2.94 2.76
N ARG A 103 1.00 -3.27 2.89
CA ARG A 103 2.04 -2.39 3.43
C ARG A 103 3.36 -2.62 2.72
N TYR A 104 4.10 -1.55 2.50
CA TYR A 104 5.48 -1.60 1.99
C TYR A 104 6.35 -0.56 2.69
N VAL A 105 7.67 -0.74 2.62
CA VAL A 105 8.66 0.18 3.18
C VAL A 105 9.43 0.87 2.07
N ASP A 106 9.53 2.20 2.12
CA ASP A 106 10.45 2.95 1.25
C ASP A 106 11.82 3.07 1.92
N ARG A 107 12.86 2.49 1.33
CA ARG A 107 14.23 2.48 1.90
C ARG A 107 14.91 3.84 1.88
N ARG A 108 14.39 4.79 1.10
CA ARG A 108 14.96 6.14 0.99
C ARG A 108 14.60 6.97 2.23
N THR A 109 13.38 6.80 2.74
CA THR A 109 12.86 7.52 3.91
C THR A 109 12.71 6.65 5.15
N TRP A 110 12.75 5.33 4.98
CA TRP A 110 12.40 4.32 5.97
C TRP A 110 10.98 4.46 6.52
N TRP A 111 10.06 5.00 5.71
CA TRP A 111 8.65 5.10 6.06
C TRP A 111 7.90 3.84 5.62
N VAL A 112 6.90 3.47 6.42
CA VAL A 112 5.95 2.42 6.08
C VAL A 112 4.67 3.07 5.58
N TYR A 113 4.20 2.64 4.42
CA TYR A 113 2.97 3.13 3.80
C TYR A 113 1.94 2.01 3.70
N GLY A 114 0.66 2.38 3.72
CA GLY A 114 -0.48 1.47 3.55
C GLY A 114 -1.25 1.24 4.86
N GLY A 115 -1.94 0.11 4.98
CA GLY A 115 -2.80 -0.20 6.12
C GLY A 115 -4.30 -0.01 5.85
N ASP A 116 -4.66 0.92 4.97
CA ASP A 116 -6.01 1.06 4.42
C ASP A 116 -5.94 1.04 2.89
N GLU A 117 -6.91 0.41 2.21
CA GLU A 117 -6.91 0.31 0.74
C GLU A 117 -7.09 1.69 0.07
N SER A 118 -7.70 2.63 0.79
CA SER A 118 -8.08 3.97 0.31
C SER A 118 -7.07 5.07 0.64
N SER A 119 -6.21 4.90 1.64
CA SER A 119 -5.20 5.88 2.04
C SER A 119 -3.82 5.25 2.10
N TRP A 120 -2.89 5.86 1.37
CA TRP A 120 -1.50 5.40 1.25
C TRP A 120 -0.55 6.30 2.03
N ASP A 121 -1.05 6.84 3.15
CA ASP A 121 -0.28 7.67 4.04
C ASP A 121 0.77 6.85 4.79
N SER A 122 1.76 7.53 5.36
CA SER A 122 2.76 6.89 6.20
C SER A 122 2.12 6.44 7.52
N VAL A 123 2.14 5.14 7.81
CA VAL A 123 1.61 4.55 9.05
C VAL A 123 2.67 4.23 10.09
N GLY A 124 3.94 4.52 9.77
CA GLY A 124 5.02 4.41 10.72
C GLY A 124 6.39 4.49 10.08
N SER A 125 7.39 4.11 10.87
CA SER A 125 8.78 4.04 10.43
C SER A 125 9.33 2.63 10.63
N ALA A 126 10.21 2.25 9.73
CA ALA A 126 10.94 1.00 9.76
C ALA A 126 12.44 1.24 9.93
N ARG A 127 13.19 0.19 10.22
CA ARG A 127 14.65 0.15 10.08
C ARG A 127 15.09 -1.27 9.79
N MET A 128 16.27 -1.41 9.19
CA MET A 128 16.94 -2.70 9.07
C MET A 128 17.77 -2.96 10.33
N GLU A 129 17.56 -4.11 10.96
CA GLU A 129 18.33 -4.55 12.11
C GLU A 129 18.60 -6.05 11.97
N ASN A 130 19.87 -6.45 11.89
CA ASN A 130 20.28 -7.85 11.69
C ASN A 130 19.57 -8.51 10.50
N ASP A 131 19.54 -7.82 9.34
CA ASP A 131 18.85 -8.24 8.11
C ASP A 131 17.33 -8.47 8.25
N GLN A 132 16.72 -7.98 9.34
CA GLN A 132 15.27 -8.04 9.57
C GLN A 132 14.66 -6.65 9.72
N LEU A 133 13.50 -6.43 9.10
CA LEU A 133 12.78 -5.17 9.27
C LEU A 133 12.20 -5.10 10.68
N ARG A 134 12.44 -3.96 11.33
CA ARG A 134 11.86 -3.60 12.61
C ARG A 134 11.02 -2.34 12.45
N TYR A 135 9.96 -2.24 13.22
CA TYR A 135 8.95 -1.20 13.08
C TYR A 135 8.75 -0.47 14.40
N ARG A 136 8.75 0.87 14.36
CA ARG A 136 8.63 1.70 15.56
C ARG A 136 7.18 1.79 16.03
N SER A 137 6.82 1.10 17.10
CA SER A 137 5.48 1.11 17.69
C SER A 137 5.13 2.47 18.31
N ASN A 138 3.89 2.63 18.75
CA ASN A 138 3.41 3.86 19.39
C ASN A 138 4.09 4.15 20.74
N ASN A 139 4.70 3.12 21.35
CA ASN A 139 5.47 3.24 22.59
C ASN A 139 6.97 3.40 22.33
N ASP A 140 7.36 3.80 21.10
CA ASP A 140 8.75 3.94 20.67
C ASP A 140 9.60 2.66 20.74
N GLN A 141 8.96 1.50 20.80
CA GLN A 141 9.64 0.21 20.78
C GLN A 141 9.77 -0.30 19.35
N TRP A 142 10.89 -0.96 19.06
CA TRP A 142 11.13 -1.60 17.77
C TRP A 142 10.61 -3.03 17.77
N GLU A 143 9.58 -3.29 16.97
CA GLU A 143 8.85 -4.55 16.94
C GLU A 143 8.97 -5.24 15.57
N THR A 144 8.69 -6.54 15.53
CA THR A 144 8.61 -7.29 14.27
C THR A 144 7.27 -7.02 13.57
N TYR A 145 7.22 -7.30 12.26
CA TYR A 145 5.98 -7.23 11.49
C TYR A 145 4.86 -8.10 12.14
N ASP A 146 5.23 -9.30 12.58
CA ASP A 146 4.32 -10.26 13.19
C ASP A 146 3.61 -9.73 14.43
N LYS A 147 4.32 -8.94 15.24
CA LYS A 147 3.73 -8.32 16.43
C LYS A 147 2.85 -7.12 16.07
N ARG A 148 3.22 -6.36 15.03
CA ARG A 148 2.59 -5.07 14.74
C ARG A 148 1.34 -5.18 13.87
N TRP A 149 1.40 -5.99 12.81
CA TRP A 149 0.40 -5.90 11.72
C TRP A 149 -0.05 -7.24 11.14
N LYS A 150 0.65 -8.35 11.39
CA LYS A 150 0.30 -9.65 10.78
C LYS A 150 -1.15 -10.04 10.97
N SER A 151 -1.70 -9.90 12.18
CA SER A 151 -3.09 -10.27 12.43
C SER A 151 -4.08 -9.43 11.62
N GLU A 152 -3.79 -8.15 11.39
CA GLU A 152 -4.62 -7.26 10.58
C GLU A 152 -4.49 -7.61 9.10
N ASP A 153 -3.26 -7.76 8.60
CA ASP A 153 -2.99 -8.02 7.18
C ASP A 153 -3.40 -9.43 6.75
N ASP A 154 -3.25 -10.44 7.61
CA ASP A 154 -3.75 -11.79 7.33
C ASP A 154 -5.28 -11.79 7.24
N LYS A 155 -5.98 -10.98 8.05
CA LYS A 155 -7.43 -10.78 7.95
C LYS A 155 -7.80 -10.08 6.65
N LEU A 156 -7.14 -8.99 6.30
CA LEU A 156 -7.36 -8.27 5.03
C LEU A 156 -7.11 -9.17 3.82
N MET A 157 -6.06 -9.99 3.86
CA MET A 157 -5.76 -10.96 2.81
C MET A 157 -6.85 -12.04 2.69
N SER A 158 -7.36 -12.55 3.82
CA SER A 158 -8.46 -13.52 3.84
C SER A 158 -9.75 -12.92 3.28
N ASP A 159 -10.09 -11.70 3.69
CA ASP A 159 -11.26 -10.97 3.20
C ASP A 159 -11.14 -10.67 1.71
N TRP A 160 -9.95 -10.29 1.25
CA TRP A 160 -9.68 -10.06 -0.17
C TRP A 160 -9.85 -11.32 -1.01
N LYS A 161 -9.23 -12.44 -0.60
CA LYS A 161 -9.40 -13.73 -1.29
C LYS A 161 -10.87 -14.12 -1.39
N THR A 162 -11.61 -13.97 -0.30
CA THR A 162 -13.06 -14.21 -0.26
C THR A 162 -13.84 -13.30 -1.20
N LYS A 163 -13.48 -12.01 -1.32
CA LYS A 163 -14.13 -11.05 -2.23
C LYS A 163 -13.81 -11.36 -3.70
N VAL A 164 -12.57 -11.70 -4.03
CA VAL A 164 -12.19 -12.12 -5.39
C VAL A 164 -12.97 -13.36 -5.81
N ASP A 165 -13.10 -14.33 -4.92
CA ASP A 165 -13.92 -15.50 -5.17
C ASP A 165 -15.41 -15.15 -5.41
N LYS A 166 -15.93 -14.08 -4.79
CA LYS A 166 -17.30 -13.61 -5.04
C LYS A 166 -17.45 -12.77 -6.31
N GLY A 167 -16.43 -12.00 -6.71
CA GLY A 167 -16.48 -11.06 -7.83
C GLY A 167 -16.35 -11.70 -9.21
N ASP A 168 -15.68 -12.84 -9.31
CA ASP A 168 -15.59 -13.62 -10.56
C ASP A 168 -16.80 -14.53 -10.80
N GLY A 169 -17.79 -14.49 -9.90
CA GLY A 169 -19.00 -15.30 -9.97
C GLY A 169 -18.77 -16.79 -9.80
N ASP A 170 -17.68 -17.14 -9.12
CA ASP A 170 -17.25 -18.48 -8.78
C ASP A 170 -16.79 -18.51 -7.31
N VAL A 171 -17.72 -18.63 -6.35
CA VAL A 171 -17.33 -18.69 -4.93
C VAL A 171 -16.52 -19.96 -4.67
N LYS A 172 -15.19 -19.84 -4.50
CA LYS A 172 -14.30 -20.97 -4.20
C LYS A 172 -13.99 -21.05 -2.71
N MET A 173 -14.78 -21.81 -1.96
CA MET A 173 -14.46 -22.11 -0.56
C MET A 173 -13.53 -23.34 -0.51
N LYS A 174 -12.32 -23.16 0.02
CA LYS A 174 -11.40 -24.25 0.42
C LYS A 174 -11.37 -24.30 1.94
N ASN A 175 -11.65 -25.47 2.51
CA ASN A 175 -11.44 -25.70 3.93
C ASN A 175 -10.15 -26.53 4.09
N ASP A 176 -9.14 -26.01 4.77
CA ASP A 176 -7.83 -26.69 4.90
C ASP A 176 -7.88 -27.95 5.78
N ALA A 177 -8.98 -28.17 6.52
CA ALA A 177 -9.17 -29.33 7.37
C ALA A 177 -9.70 -30.57 6.63
N GLU A 178 -10.39 -30.39 5.51
CA GLU A 178 -11.04 -31.45 4.74
C GLU A 178 -11.01 -30.99 3.28
N ASP A 179 -10.29 -31.69 2.39
CA ASP A 179 -10.04 -31.38 0.96
C ASP A 179 -11.33 -31.20 0.11
N ALA A 180 -12.15 -30.23 0.48
CA ALA A 180 -13.43 -29.90 -0.07
C ALA A 180 -13.30 -28.54 -0.74
N LYS A 181 -13.61 -28.52 -2.03
CA LYS A 181 -13.69 -27.31 -2.85
C LYS A 181 -15.13 -27.14 -3.31
N ILE A 182 -15.77 -26.07 -2.86
CA ILE A 182 -17.10 -25.65 -3.34
C ILE A 182 -16.88 -24.54 -4.36
N LYS A 183 -17.55 -24.60 -5.52
CA LYS A 183 -17.60 -23.57 -6.56
C LYS A 183 -19.07 -23.23 -6.79
N MET A 184 -19.45 -21.96 -6.76
CA MET A 184 -20.80 -21.53 -7.09
C MET A 184 -20.74 -20.57 -8.28
N ASP A 185 -21.33 -20.96 -9.40
CA ASP A 185 -21.29 -20.23 -10.67
C ASP A 185 -22.32 -19.08 -10.67
N LYS A 186 -22.19 -18.10 -11.58
CA LYS A 186 -23.07 -16.91 -11.69
C LYS A 186 -24.55 -17.26 -11.89
N ASP A 187 -24.81 -18.38 -12.53
CA ASP A 187 -26.15 -18.88 -12.85
C ASP A 187 -26.78 -19.60 -11.63
N GLY A 188 -26.03 -19.75 -10.54
CA GLY A 188 -26.44 -20.39 -9.29
C GLY A 188 -25.96 -21.83 -9.14
N ASP A 189 -25.37 -22.43 -10.19
CA ASP A 189 -24.90 -23.81 -10.17
C ASP A 189 -23.86 -24.02 -9.07
N VAL A 190 -24.02 -25.08 -8.28
CA VAL A 190 -23.09 -25.41 -7.19
C VAL A 190 -22.31 -26.68 -7.54
N LYS A 191 -20.99 -26.58 -7.60
CA LYS A 191 -20.08 -27.72 -7.78
C LYS A 191 -19.26 -27.96 -6.52
N ILE A 192 -19.52 -29.09 -5.87
CA ILE A 192 -18.80 -29.55 -4.67
C ILE A 192 -17.85 -30.65 -5.09
N LYS A 193 -16.56 -30.49 -4.81
CA LYS A 193 -15.53 -31.53 -5.01
C LYS A 193 -14.94 -31.91 -3.66
N THR A 194 -15.10 -33.16 -3.27
CA THR A 194 -14.46 -33.76 -2.10
C THR A 194 -13.44 -34.82 -2.55
N LYS A 195 -12.80 -35.52 -1.60
CA LYS A 195 -12.00 -36.72 -1.90
C LYS A 195 -12.84 -37.85 -2.50
N ASP A 196 -14.11 -37.93 -2.12
CA ASP A 196 -15.00 -39.05 -2.41
C ASP A 196 -15.79 -38.86 -3.71
N GLY A 197 -15.71 -37.69 -4.35
CA GLY A 197 -16.37 -37.46 -5.64
C GLY A 197 -16.60 -35.98 -5.97
N LYS A 198 -17.29 -35.77 -7.09
CA LYS A 198 -17.76 -34.46 -7.55
C LYS A 198 -19.28 -34.46 -7.61
N THR A 199 -19.90 -33.53 -6.92
CA THR A 199 -21.33 -33.24 -6.99
C THR A 199 -21.51 -31.93 -7.75
N LYS A 200 -22.35 -31.92 -8.81
CA LYS A 200 -22.86 -30.69 -9.43
C LYS A 200 -24.35 -30.59 -9.10
N ILE A 201 -24.80 -29.43 -8.66
CA ILE A 201 -26.19 -29.07 -8.41
C ILE A 201 -26.49 -27.97 -9.41
N ASP A 202 -27.46 -28.21 -10.28
CA ASP A 202 -27.91 -27.24 -11.26
C ASP A 202 -28.95 -26.29 -10.63
N ALA A 203 -28.83 -24.99 -10.90
CA ALA A 203 -29.69 -23.98 -10.28
C ALA A 203 -31.07 -23.88 -10.91
N ASP A 204 -31.19 -24.24 -12.20
CA ASP A 204 -32.41 -24.05 -12.97
C ASP A 204 -33.47 -25.12 -12.64
N ASP A 205 -33.04 -26.35 -12.36
CA ASP A 205 -33.94 -27.49 -12.10
C ASP A 205 -33.64 -28.24 -10.79
N GLY A 206 -32.57 -27.89 -10.08
CA GLY A 206 -32.14 -28.59 -8.87
C GLY A 206 -31.53 -29.98 -9.14
N GLU A 207 -31.20 -30.33 -10.39
CA GLU A 207 -30.67 -31.63 -10.76
C GLU A 207 -29.28 -31.86 -10.12
N VAL A 208 -29.17 -32.95 -9.35
CA VAL A 208 -27.92 -33.33 -8.68
C VAL A 208 -27.20 -34.40 -9.49
N LYS A 209 -26.09 -34.02 -10.13
CA LYS A 209 -25.19 -34.93 -10.84
C LYS A 209 -24.01 -35.29 -9.96
N GLN A 210 -24.01 -36.51 -9.41
CA GLN A 210 -22.87 -37.08 -8.70
C GLN A 210 -21.99 -37.92 -9.63
N LYS A 211 -20.69 -37.65 -9.61
CA LYS A 211 -19.65 -38.53 -10.17
C LYS A 211 -18.74 -38.96 -9.03
N ASN A 212 -18.78 -40.24 -8.69
CA ASN A 212 -17.73 -40.91 -7.93
C ASN A 212 -16.49 -41.10 -8.80
#